data_AF-A0AAX3JP37-F1
#
_entry.id   AF-A0AAX3JP37-F1
#
_cell.length_a   1.000
_cell.length_b   1.000
_cell.length_c   1.000
_cell.angle_alpha   90.00
_cell.angle_beta   90.00
_cell.angle_gamma   90.00
#
_symmetry.space_group_name_H-M   'P 1'
#
loop_
_entity.id
_entity.type
_entity.pdbx_description
1 polymer ?
#
loop_
_entity_poly.entity_id
_entity_poly.type
_entity_poly.pdbx_seq_one_letter_code
_entity_poly.pdbx_strand_id
1 'polypeptide(L)'
;MNKKLKMLGCYMLCILGLMSCKDSGLIRRSLDVDRSIKVAMEVGSKGLQVLTKKVEPSGGFGLVADVNKAKEVTRDVDKDKAGTVSGHKTSSKVVAVDKQAVVDLEKKKLEEYYDKFANNVARYKSEFLSNNSQIASSGISLLEHFKKVGSIFAGLEQQLNIYIALGYDVEAIQKLGVILKKLDLSYPSSLNYGDTKVANNLLNLLEQVGLYTKKIMNTHLSSVNLSRIKVSRTLDDIIAIDSLLESFIQERARAVKTIKEQVTLLAEKGKKEELMEELVRVINSGEDNDRTIKSASYSIVGFSDQIGSLISKLL
;
A
#
# COMPACT_ATOMS: atom_id res chain seq x y z
N MET A 1 -20.63 44.88 -35.49
CA MET A 1 -20.81 43.87 -34.42
C MET A 1 -19.44 43.44 -33.92
N ASN A 2 -19.14 43.71 -32.64
CA ASN A 2 -17.77 43.80 -32.10
C ASN A 2 -17.07 42.44 -32.00
N LYS A 3 -15.81 42.33 -32.44
CA LYS A 3 -15.02 41.07 -32.44
C LYS A 3 -14.94 40.41 -31.05
N LYS A 4 -15.01 41.20 -29.98
CA LYS A 4 -15.05 40.71 -28.59
C LYS A 4 -16.32 39.91 -28.25
N LEU A 5 -17.46 40.23 -28.87
CA LEU A 5 -18.73 39.53 -28.63
C LEU A 5 -18.78 38.15 -29.31
N LYS A 6 -18.11 38.00 -30.46
CA LYS A 6 -17.95 36.70 -31.14
C LYS A 6 -17.02 35.77 -30.36
N MET A 7 -15.97 36.30 -29.74
CA MET A 7 -15.05 35.50 -28.93
C MET A 7 -15.69 35.00 -27.63
N LEU A 8 -16.54 35.82 -27.00
CA LEU A 8 -17.31 35.42 -25.81
C LEU A 8 -18.36 34.34 -26.13
N GLY A 9 -18.97 34.40 -27.31
CA GLY A 9 -19.91 33.38 -27.80
C GLY A 9 -19.26 32.01 -28.04
N CYS A 10 -18.05 31.97 -28.60
CA CYS A 10 -17.30 30.72 -28.76
C CYS A 10 -16.85 30.14 -27.42
N TYR A 11 -16.46 30.96 -26.45
CA TYR A 11 -16.07 30.48 -25.12
C TYR A 11 -17.24 29.85 -24.35
N MET A 12 -18.45 30.41 -24.45
CA MET A 12 -19.64 29.83 -23.78
C MET A 12 -20.13 28.54 -24.45
N LEU A 13 -19.97 28.39 -25.77
CA LEU A 13 -20.29 27.15 -26.48
C LEU A 13 -19.30 26.01 -26.16
N CYS A 14 -18.03 26.31 -25.89
CA CYS A 14 -17.05 25.30 -25.47
C CYS A 14 -17.28 24.81 -24.03
N ILE A 15 -17.81 25.65 -23.13
CA ILE A 15 -18.11 25.26 -21.75
C ILE A 15 -19.38 24.38 -21.67
N LEU A 16 -20.37 24.63 -22.54
CA LEU A 16 -21.59 23.80 -22.60
C LEU A 16 -21.37 22.45 -23.30
N GLY A 17 -20.35 22.31 -24.15
CA GLY A 17 -19.99 21.04 -24.81
C GLY A 17 -19.31 20.02 -23.90
N LEU A 18 -18.75 20.42 -22.75
CA LEU A 18 -18.04 19.53 -21.83
C LEU A 18 -18.92 18.94 -20.71
N MET A 19 -20.21 19.31 -20.63
CA MET A 19 -21.16 18.73 -19.69
C MET A 19 -22.03 17.60 -20.27
N SER A 20 -21.74 17.11 -21.47
CA SER A 20 -22.49 16.02 -22.11
C SER A 20 -21.62 14.81 -22.44
N CYS A 21 -20.86 14.32 -21.46
CA CYS A 21 -20.43 12.92 -21.41
C CYS A 21 -20.87 12.34 -20.07
N LYS A 22 -21.86 11.45 -20.15
CA LYS A 22 -22.36 10.62 -19.06
C LYS A 22 -21.23 9.72 -18.57
N ASP A 23 -20.75 9.94 -17.35
CA ASP A 23 -20.17 8.88 -16.53
C ASP A 23 -21.26 8.33 -15.60
N SER A 24 -21.88 7.24 -16.05
CA SER A 24 -22.69 6.38 -15.20
C SER A 24 -21.76 5.39 -14.50
N GLY A 25 -21.37 5.69 -13.25
CA GLY A 25 -20.77 4.65 -12.42
C GLY A 25 -19.91 5.09 -11.24
N LEU A 26 -20.39 5.94 -10.32
CA LEU A 26 -19.73 6.12 -9.02
C LEU A 26 -20.74 6.54 -7.93
N ILE A 27 -21.68 5.65 -7.59
CA ILE A 27 -22.36 5.72 -6.28
C ILE A 27 -22.51 4.30 -5.71
N ARG A 28 -21.60 3.94 -4.81
CA ARG A 28 -21.94 3.14 -3.64
C ARG A 28 -21.01 3.55 -2.49
N ARG A 29 -21.42 4.61 -1.79
CA ARG A 29 -20.90 4.95 -0.46
C ARG A 29 -21.16 3.75 0.45
N SER A 30 -20.12 3.11 0.97
CA SER A 30 -20.27 2.14 2.05
C SER A 30 -20.49 2.90 3.36
N LEU A 31 -21.74 2.96 3.81
CA LEU A 31 -22.16 3.52 5.10
C LEU A 31 -21.57 2.76 6.32
N ASP A 32 -20.90 1.62 6.12
CA ASP A 32 -20.44 0.76 7.22
C ASP A 32 -19.07 1.12 7.82
N VAL A 33 -18.24 1.91 7.11
CA VAL A 33 -16.91 2.28 7.63
C VAL A 33 -17.01 3.36 8.72
N ASP A 34 -18.03 4.21 8.64
CA ASP A 34 -18.21 5.36 9.54
C ASP A 34 -18.57 4.94 10.97
N ARG A 35 -19.19 3.76 11.14
CA ARG A 35 -19.61 3.24 12.44
C ARG A 35 -18.44 2.68 13.26
N SER A 36 -17.46 2.04 12.60
CA SER A 36 -16.32 1.43 13.27
C SER A 36 -15.29 2.48 13.75
N ILE A 37 -15.18 3.60 13.05
CA ILE A 37 -14.27 4.70 13.41
C ILE A 37 -14.83 5.49 14.61
N LYS A 38 -16.16 5.71 14.65
CA LYS A 38 -16.80 6.38 15.80
C LYS A 38 -16.67 5.58 17.10
N VAL A 39 -16.80 4.25 17.03
CA VAL A 39 -16.69 3.36 18.20
C VAL A 39 -15.26 3.35 18.78
N ALA A 40 -14.23 3.42 17.94
CA ALA A 40 -12.84 3.48 18.42
C ALA A 40 -12.51 4.79 19.17
N MET A 41 -13.21 5.89 18.87
CA MET A 41 -13.01 7.18 19.55
C MET A 41 -13.78 7.29 20.88
N GLU A 42 -14.90 6.59 21.04
CA GLU A 42 -15.69 6.63 22.28
C GLU A 42 -15.17 5.65 23.36
N VAL A 43 -14.45 4.58 22.98
CA VAL A 43 -13.96 3.55 23.93
C VAL A 43 -12.58 3.87 24.54
N GLY A 44 -11.82 4.79 23.96
CA GLY A 44 -10.46 5.14 24.42
C GLY A 44 -10.34 5.85 25.78
N SER A 45 -11.46 6.13 26.47
CA SER A 45 -11.44 6.85 27.76
C SER A 45 -11.46 5.95 29.00
N LYS A 46 -11.74 4.65 28.89
CA LYS A 46 -11.80 3.77 30.07
C LYS A 46 -11.25 2.38 29.81
N GLY A 47 -10.05 2.12 30.33
CA GLY A 47 -9.58 0.78 30.67
C GLY A 47 -8.43 0.26 29.82
N LEU A 48 -7.21 0.65 30.15
CA LEU A 48 -6.02 -0.16 29.85
C LEU A 48 -4.92 0.13 30.90
N GLN A 49 -5.18 -0.27 32.14
CA GLN A 49 -4.10 -0.65 33.04
C GLN A 49 -4.12 -2.17 33.12
N VAL A 50 -2.92 -2.76 33.23
CA VAL A 50 -2.59 -4.19 33.42
C VAL A 50 -2.03 -4.87 32.16
N LEU A 51 -0.81 -5.39 32.34
CA LEU A 51 0.00 -6.28 31.48
C LEU A 51 0.97 -5.63 30.47
N THR A 52 2.04 -5.03 31.00
CA THR A 52 3.37 -5.13 30.38
C THR A 52 4.33 -5.82 31.35
N LYS A 53 4.52 -7.13 31.17
CA LYS A 53 5.65 -7.86 31.79
C LYS A 53 6.68 -8.12 30.69
N LYS A 54 7.79 -7.41 30.83
CA LYS A 54 9.01 -7.40 30.02
C LYS A 54 9.68 -8.78 30.09
N VAL A 55 10.03 -9.39 28.96
CA VAL A 55 10.97 -10.52 28.87
C VAL A 55 11.92 -10.22 27.71
N GLU A 56 13.19 -9.99 28.06
CA GLU A 56 14.34 -9.97 27.15
C GLU A 56 14.80 -11.42 26.90
N PRO A 57 15.54 -11.68 25.81
CA PRO A 57 16.76 -12.46 26.01
C PRO A 57 17.99 -11.90 25.30
N SER A 58 19.07 -12.05 26.05
CA SER A 58 20.48 -11.83 25.80
C SER A 58 21.12 -12.84 24.84
N GLY A 59 22.21 -12.40 24.17
CA GLY A 59 23.48 -13.14 24.12
C GLY A 59 23.63 -14.21 23.04
N GLY A 60 24.46 -13.92 22.04
CA GLY A 60 24.82 -14.84 20.96
C GLY A 60 25.97 -15.80 21.26
N PHE A 61 26.27 -16.67 20.29
CA PHE A 61 27.59 -17.23 19.99
C PHE A 61 27.57 -17.73 18.54
N GLY A 62 28.64 -17.44 17.79
CA GLY A 62 28.87 -17.98 16.45
C GLY A 62 29.72 -19.25 16.48
N LEU A 63 29.67 -20.03 15.39
CA LEU A 63 30.80 -20.80 14.88
C LEU A 63 30.52 -21.32 13.45
N VAL A 64 31.59 -21.29 12.68
CA VAL A 64 31.78 -21.64 11.26
C VAL A 64 32.00 -23.15 11.11
N ALA A 65 31.52 -23.77 10.01
CA ALA A 65 32.27 -24.79 9.24
C ALA A 65 31.52 -25.29 7.98
N ASP A 66 32.19 -25.06 6.85
CA ASP A 66 32.32 -25.77 5.57
C ASP A 66 31.42 -26.95 5.09
N VAL A 67 31.02 -26.78 3.82
CA VAL A 67 31.22 -27.66 2.63
C VAL A 67 30.89 -29.16 2.73
N ASN A 68 29.94 -29.62 1.89
CA ASN A 68 30.19 -30.71 0.95
C ASN A 68 29.16 -30.79 -0.19
N LYS A 69 29.68 -30.72 -1.43
CA LYS A 69 29.04 -31.09 -2.70
C LYS A 69 29.26 -32.59 -2.94
N ALA A 70 28.23 -33.32 -3.36
CA ALA A 70 28.33 -34.64 -4.00
C ALA A 70 27.50 -34.59 -5.30
N LYS A 71 28.09 -34.45 -6.50
CA LYS A 71 28.85 -35.41 -7.33
C LYS A 71 27.95 -36.43 -8.05
N GLU A 72 27.62 -36.03 -9.27
CA GLU A 72 27.12 -36.78 -10.42
C GLU A 72 28.06 -37.95 -10.77
N VAL A 73 27.50 -39.13 -11.06
CA VAL A 73 28.22 -40.29 -11.59
C VAL A 73 27.42 -40.85 -12.77
N THR A 74 27.88 -40.50 -13.97
CA THR A 74 27.69 -41.26 -15.20
C THR A 74 28.54 -42.53 -15.14
N ARG A 75 27.99 -43.65 -15.61
CA ARG A 75 28.78 -44.84 -15.97
C ARG A 75 28.39 -45.34 -17.34
N ASP A 76 29.44 -45.53 -18.13
CA ASP A 76 29.48 -46.00 -19.49
C ASP A 76 29.02 -47.45 -19.66
N VAL A 77 28.59 -47.68 -20.90
CA VAL A 77 28.23 -48.93 -21.54
C VAL A 77 29.48 -49.76 -21.81
N ASP A 78 29.44 -51.07 -21.51
CA ASP A 78 30.23 -52.03 -22.28
C ASP A 78 29.53 -53.39 -22.44
N LYS A 79 29.85 -54.03 -23.56
CA LYS A 79 29.06 -55.03 -24.30
C LYS A 79 29.24 -56.50 -23.86
N ASP A 80 28.18 -57.26 -24.19
CA ASP A 80 28.10 -58.66 -24.62
C ASP A 80 28.54 -59.82 -23.70
N LYS A 81 27.56 -60.67 -23.34
CA LYS A 81 27.59 -62.12 -23.60
C LYS A 81 26.21 -62.77 -23.46
N ALA A 82 25.92 -63.65 -24.42
CA ALA A 82 24.68 -64.40 -24.61
C ALA A 82 24.45 -65.50 -23.56
N GLY A 83 23.18 -65.81 -23.29
CA GLY A 83 22.76 -66.93 -22.45
C GLY A 83 21.25 -67.00 -22.22
N THR A 84 20.63 -68.04 -22.77
CA THR A 84 19.20 -68.33 -22.93
C THR A 84 18.42 -68.60 -21.61
N VAL A 85 17.23 -67.99 -21.52
CA VAL A 85 15.96 -68.41 -20.83
C VAL A 85 15.98 -68.76 -19.33
N SER A 86 15.28 -67.94 -18.52
CA SER A 86 14.23 -68.42 -17.61
C SER A 86 13.33 -67.26 -17.18
N GLY A 87 12.02 -67.45 -17.36
CA GLY A 87 11.01 -66.43 -17.09
C GLY A 87 10.93 -66.08 -15.60
N HIS A 88 11.21 -64.82 -15.29
CA HIS A 88 10.77 -64.21 -14.03
C HIS A 88 9.92 -62.99 -14.38
N LYS A 89 8.60 -63.15 -14.20
CA LYS A 89 7.66 -62.03 -14.12
C LYS A 89 8.12 -61.15 -12.96
N THR A 90 8.88 -60.10 -13.25
CA THR A 90 8.97 -58.95 -12.36
C THR A 90 7.58 -58.33 -12.37
N SER A 91 6.79 -58.74 -11.37
CA SER A 91 5.59 -58.04 -10.95
C SER A 91 6.00 -56.59 -10.67
N SER A 92 5.83 -55.73 -11.67
CA SER A 92 5.82 -54.29 -11.49
C SER A 92 4.81 -54.01 -10.40
N LYS A 93 5.31 -53.82 -9.17
CA LYS A 93 4.54 -53.29 -8.07
C LYS A 93 4.31 -51.83 -8.43
N VAL A 94 3.30 -51.60 -9.26
CA VAL A 94 2.70 -50.30 -9.46
C VAL A 94 2.28 -49.89 -8.06
N VAL A 95 3.06 -49.01 -7.45
CA VAL A 95 2.65 -48.33 -6.22
C VAL A 95 1.41 -47.58 -6.63
N ALA A 96 0.25 -48.13 -6.29
CA ALA A 96 -1.02 -47.44 -6.41
C ALA A 96 -0.91 -46.25 -5.46
N VAL A 97 -0.48 -45.11 -6.01
CA VAL A 97 -0.57 -43.84 -5.31
C VAL A 97 -2.05 -43.64 -5.05
N ASP A 98 -2.42 -43.68 -3.78
CA ASP A 98 -3.77 -43.39 -3.36
C ASP A 98 -4.08 -41.94 -3.75
N LYS A 99 -4.88 -41.80 -4.80
CA LYS A 99 -5.26 -40.49 -5.35
C LYS A 99 -5.96 -39.64 -4.30
N GLN A 100 -6.64 -40.26 -3.33
CA GLN A 100 -7.30 -39.54 -2.24
C GLN A 100 -6.27 -38.95 -1.27
N ALA A 101 -5.23 -39.72 -0.92
CA ALA A 101 -4.16 -39.23 -0.04
C ALA A 101 -3.39 -38.04 -0.63
N VAL A 102 -3.21 -38.00 -1.96
CA VAL A 102 -2.59 -36.85 -2.66
C VAL A 102 -3.49 -35.62 -2.60
N VAL A 103 -4.78 -35.76 -2.88
CA VAL A 103 -5.76 -34.67 -2.83
C VAL A 103 -5.88 -34.09 -1.41
N ASP A 104 -5.92 -34.97 -0.40
CA ASP A 104 -6.01 -34.54 1.00
C ASP A 104 -4.74 -33.80 1.44
N LEU A 105 -3.56 -34.22 0.97
CA LEU A 105 -2.29 -33.53 1.23
C LEU A 105 -2.24 -32.15 0.57
N GLU A 106 -2.68 -32.02 -0.69
CA GLU A 106 -2.75 -30.74 -1.40
C GLU A 106 -3.72 -29.77 -0.72
N LYS A 107 -4.89 -30.26 -0.31
CA LYS A 107 -5.88 -29.48 0.43
C LYS A 107 -5.34 -29.01 1.78
N LYS A 108 -4.65 -29.89 2.52
CA LYS A 108 -4.01 -29.52 3.79
C LYS A 108 -2.93 -28.45 3.58
N LYS A 109 -2.08 -28.59 2.56
CA LYS A 109 -1.06 -27.60 2.22
C LYS A 109 -1.68 -26.24 1.86
N LEU A 110 -2.77 -26.25 1.09
CA LEU A 110 -3.52 -25.04 0.74
C LEU A 110 -4.06 -24.34 1.99
N GLU A 111 -4.68 -25.10 2.91
CA GLU A 111 -5.23 -24.55 4.15
C GLU A 111 -4.15 -23.96 5.05
N GLU A 112 -3.04 -24.67 5.26
CA GLU A 112 -1.89 -24.18 6.03
C GLU A 112 -1.33 -22.88 5.44
N TYR A 113 -1.20 -22.81 4.11
CA TYR A 113 -0.69 -21.62 3.44
C TYR A 113 -1.68 -20.45 3.53
N TYR A 114 -2.97 -20.72 3.35
CA TYR A 114 -4.02 -19.71 3.51
C TYR A 114 -4.04 -19.14 4.93
N ASP A 115 -3.95 -19.99 5.95
CA ASP A 115 -3.97 -19.54 7.34
C ASP A 115 -2.76 -18.64 7.65
N LYS A 116 -1.57 -18.99 7.14
CA LYS A 116 -0.39 -18.13 7.23
C LYS A 116 -0.61 -16.77 6.55
N PHE A 117 -1.15 -16.78 5.33
CA PHE A 117 -1.47 -15.56 4.58
C PHE A 117 -2.50 -14.69 5.32
N ALA A 118 -3.60 -15.28 5.81
CA ALA A 118 -4.64 -14.56 6.55
C ALA A 118 -4.09 -13.95 7.85
N ASN A 119 -3.21 -14.66 8.56
CA ASN A 119 -2.52 -14.17 9.73
C ASN A 119 -1.57 -13.01 9.40
N ASN A 120 -0.85 -13.07 8.27
CA ASN A 120 -0.02 -11.97 7.78
C ASN A 120 -0.86 -10.70 7.52
N VAL A 121 -2.00 -10.85 6.83
CA VAL A 121 -2.94 -9.74 6.58
C VAL A 121 -3.46 -9.16 7.89
N ALA A 122 -3.88 -10.00 8.84
CA ALA A 122 -4.40 -9.56 10.13
C ALA A 122 -3.35 -8.80 10.95
N ARG A 123 -2.12 -9.33 11.02
CA ARG A 123 -0.99 -8.68 11.69
C ARG A 123 -0.74 -7.29 11.10
N TYR A 124 -0.63 -7.20 9.78
CA TYR A 124 -0.33 -5.92 9.14
C TYR A 124 -1.47 -4.89 9.30
N LYS A 125 -2.74 -5.33 9.27
CA LYS A 125 -3.88 -4.46 9.63
C LYS A 125 -3.80 -3.95 11.06
N SER A 126 -3.43 -4.82 12.01
CA SER A 126 -3.29 -4.43 13.41
C SER A 126 -2.18 -3.41 13.61
N GLU A 127 -1.01 -3.61 12.98
CA GLU A 127 0.10 -2.65 13.00
C GLU A 127 -0.29 -1.31 12.36
N PHE A 128 -1.11 -1.34 11.31
CA PHE A 128 -1.61 -0.12 10.67
C PHE A 128 -2.58 0.66 11.58
N LEU A 129 -3.47 -0.04 12.31
CA LEU A 129 -4.46 0.57 13.19
C LEU A 129 -3.85 1.11 14.49
N SER A 130 -2.85 0.44 15.06
CA SER A 130 -2.22 0.87 16.32
C SER A 130 -1.60 2.27 16.21
N ASN A 131 -0.95 2.57 15.07
CA ASN A 131 -0.33 3.87 14.82
C ASN A 131 -1.34 5.03 14.75
N ASN A 132 -2.60 4.76 14.39
CA ASN A 132 -3.64 5.80 14.32
C ASN A 132 -4.00 6.38 15.70
N SER A 133 -3.97 5.54 16.75
CA SER A 133 -4.34 5.96 18.12
C SER A 133 -3.38 7.01 18.70
N GLN A 134 -2.12 7.00 18.28
CA GLN A 134 -1.10 7.94 18.75
C GLN A 134 -1.37 9.37 18.30
N ILE A 135 -1.84 9.58 17.06
CA ILE A 135 -2.15 10.93 16.57
C ILE A 135 -3.34 11.54 17.30
N ALA A 136 -4.40 10.77 17.53
CA ALA A 136 -5.56 11.25 18.28
C ALA A 136 -5.17 11.78 19.67
N SER A 137 -4.19 11.15 20.32
CA SER A 137 -3.68 11.59 21.63
C SER A 137 -2.76 12.82 21.58
N SER A 138 -2.15 13.12 20.43
CA SER A 138 -1.17 14.22 20.29
C SER A 138 -1.81 15.61 20.24
N GLY A 139 -3.10 15.71 19.93
CA GLY A 139 -3.82 16.98 19.76
C GLY A 139 -3.39 17.81 18.54
N ILE A 140 -2.49 17.30 17.69
CA ILE A 140 -2.05 18.01 16.48
C ILE A 140 -3.18 18.09 15.47
N SER A 141 -3.44 19.30 14.98
CA SER A 141 -4.40 19.54 13.91
C SER A 141 -3.82 20.53 12.89
N LEU A 142 -3.88 20.14 11.62
CA LEU A 142 -3.58 21.02 10.48
C LEU A 142 -4.84 21.50 9.77
N LEU A 143 -6.02 21.33 10.36
CA LEU A 143 -7.32 21.59 9.74
C LEU A 143 -7.39 22.97 9.07
N GLU A 144 -6.96 24.02 9.76
CA GLU A 144 -7.01 25.38 9.23
C GLU A 144 -6.01 25.60 8.07
N HIS A 145 -4.87 24.90 8.08
CA HIS A 145 -3.94 24.92 6.95
C HIS A 145 -4.53 24.17 5.74
N PHE A 146 -5.12 22.99 5.98
CA PHE A 146 -5.76 22.20 4.93
C PHE A 146 -6.94 22.93 4.28
N LYS A 147 -7.80 23.58 5.06
CA LYS A 147 -8.89 24.41 4.52
C LYS A 147 -8.39 25.51 3.59
N LYS A 148 -7.26 26.15 3.91
CA LYS A 148 -6.63 27.19 3.07
C LYS A 148 -6.10 26.62 1.76
N VAL A 149 -5.55 25.40 1.77
CA VAL A 149 -5.11 24.74 0.53
C VAL A 149 -6.30 24.28 -0.32
N GLY A 150 -7.34 23.75 0.32
CA GLY A 150 -8.58 23.35 -0.33
C GLY A 150 -9.53 22.62 0.63
N SER A 151 -10.82 22.94 0.56
CA SER A 151 -11.84 22.38 1.46
C SER A 151 -11.94 20.85 1.42
N ILE A 152 -11.54 20.21 0.31
CA ILE A 152 -11.49 18.75 0.19
C ILE A 152 -10.60 18.11 1.26
N PHE A 153 -9.51 18.76 1.66
CA PHE A 153 -8.58 18.24 2.67
C PHE A 153 -9.05 18.49 4.11
N ALA A 154 -10.16 19.21 4.30
CA ALA A 154 -10.73 19.45 5.62
C ALA A 154 -11.50 18.22 6.15
N GLY A 155 -11.85 17.27 5.28
CA GLY A 155 -12.52 16.04 5.70
C GLY A 155 -11.62 15.15 6.56
N LEU A 156 -12.19 14.55 7.61
CA LEU A 156 -11.44 13.72 8.56
C LEU A 156 -10.70 12.58 7.86
N GLU A 157 -11.32 11.96 6.85
CA GLU A 157 -10.71 10.88 6.08
C GLU A 157 -9.48 11.35 5.29
N GLN A 158 -9.55 12.50 4.62
CA GLN A 158 -8.44 13.08 3.86
C GLN A 158 -7.27 13.42 4.78
N GLN A 159 -7.55 14.03 5.93
CA GLN A 159 -6.55 14.31 6.96
C GLN A 159 -5.86 13.03 7.43
N LEU A 160 -6.64 11.99 7.71
CA LEU A 160 -6.10 10.70 8.13
C LEU A 160 -5.20 10.09 7.07
N ASN A 161 -5.60 10.16 5.80
CA ASN A 161 -4.79 9.67 4.68
C ASN A 161 -3.45 10.41 4.58
N ILE A 162 -3.43 11.73 4.75
CA ILE A 162 -2.19 12.52 4.79
C ILE A 162 -1.31 12.10 5.98
N TYR A 163 -1.91 11.86 7.15
CA TYR A 163 -1.15 11.42 8.34
C TYR A 163 -0.60 10.00 8.19
N ILE A 164 -1.33 9.11 7.50
CA ILE A 164 -0.83 7.77 7.14
C ILE A 164 0.43 7.86 6.29
N ALA A 165 0.48 8.78 5.32
CA ALA A 165 1.63 8.98 4.44
C ALA A 165 2.88 9.46 5.19
N LEU A 166 2.66 10.18 6.30
CA LEU A 166 3.71 10.60 7.23
C LEU A 166 4.03 9.55 8.30
N GLY A 167 3.41 8.37 8.21
CA GLY A 167 3.61 7.28 9.16
C GLY A 167 3.05 7.57 10.54
N TYR A 168 2.06 8.46 10.66
CA TYR A 168 1.53 8.95 11.93
C TYR A 168 2.61 9.59 12.82
N ASP A 169 3.68 10.11 12.23
CA ASP A 169 4.77 10.76 12.93
C ASP A 169 4.41 12.21 13.26
N VAL A 170 4.26 12.49 14.56
CA VAL A 170 3.91 13.80 15.12
C VAL A 170 4.84 14.91 14.61
N GLU A 171 6.14 14.66 14.58
CA GLU A 171 7.15 15.64 14.17
C GLU A 171 7.05 15.94 12.68
N ALA A 172 6.89 14.91 11.85
CA ALA A 172 6.69 15.04 10.41
C ALA A 172 5.40 15.81 10.08
N ILE A 173 4.31 15.59 10.83
CA ILE A 173 3.07 16.36 10.66
C ILE A 173 3.28 17.83 11.05
N GLN A 174 3.97 18.11 12.15
CA GLN A 174 4.31 19.50 12.50
C GLN A 174 5.16 20.19 11.44
N LYS A 175 6.16 19.48 10.89
CA LYS A 175 6.99 19.96 9.78
C LYS A 175 6.17 20.24 8.52
N LEU A 176 5.17 19.41 8.20
CA LEU A 176 4.21 19.73 7.13
C LEU A 176 3.45 21.03 7.43
N GLY A 177 3.03 21.25 8.67
CA GLY A 177 2.42 22.52 9.10
C GLY A 177 3.34 23.73 8.90
N VAL A 178 4.63 23.59 9.22
CA VAL A 178 5.65 24.64 8.98
C VAL A 178 5.76 24.99 7.49
N ILE A 179 5.78 23.98 6.62
CA ILE A 179 5.79 24.19 5.17
C ILE A 179 4.55 24.99 4.76
N LEU A 180 3.34 24.52 5.12
CA LEU A 180 2.09 25.16 4.72
C LEU A 180 1.95 26.59 5.24
N LYS A 181 2.51 26.90 6.42
CA LYS A 181 2.51 28.26 6.99
C LYS A 181 3.39 29.24 6.23
N LYS A 182 4.45 28.77 5.55
CA LYS A 182 5.37 29.62 4.76
C LYS A 182 4.80 29.99 3.38
N LEU A 183 3.77 29.28 2.94
CA LEU A 183 3.15 29.46 1.63
C LEU A 183 2.08 30.56 1.66
N ASP A 184 1.96 31.30 0.56
CA ASP A 184 0.86 32.22 0.33
C ASP A 184 -0.36 31.46 -0.20
N LEU A 185 -1.22 31.05 0.74
CA LEU A 185 -2.44 30.28 0.47
C LEU A 185 -3.68 31.16 0.31
N SER A 186 -3.52 32.44 -0.05
CA SER A 186 -4.64 33.38 -0.21
C SER A 186 -5.44 33.19 -1.50
N TYR A 187 -4.83 32.59 -2.52
CA TYR A 187 -5.45 32.37 -3.83
C TYR A 187 -6.02 30.94 -3.95
N PRO A 188 -7.12 30.73 -4.68
CA PRO A 188 -7.69 29.39 -4.87
C PRO A 188 -6.77 28.49 -5.72
N SER A 189 -6.72 27.19 -5.40
CA SER A 189 -5.92 26.18 -6.11
C SER A 189 -6.35 25.94 -7.57
N SER A 190 -7.55 26.39 -7.95
CA SER A 190 -8.06 26.30 -9.33
C SER A 190 -7.29 27.19 -10.31
N LEU A 191 -6.52 28.15 -9.81
CA LEU A 191 -5.64 28.96 -10.64
C LEU A 191 -4.38 28.15 -10.98
N ASN A 192 -3.94 28.21 -12.23
CA ASN A 192 -2.83 27.39 -12.71
C ASN A 192 -1.44 27.80 -12.19
N TYR A 193 -1.38 28.70 -11.21
CA TYR A 193 -0.16 29.31 -10.67
C TYR A 193 -0.27 29.51 -9.15
N GLY A 194 0.87 29.78 -8.51
CA GLY A 194 0.95 30.17 -7.10
C GLY A 194 1.09 29.02 -6.10
N ASP A 195 1.36 29.39 -4.85
CA ASP A 195 1.73 28.45 -3.80
C ASP A 195 0.60 27.48 -3.44
N THR A 196 -0.66 27.93 -3.49
CA THR A 196 -1.82 27.07 -3.19
C THR A 196 -1.89 25.86 -4.11
N LYS A 197 -1.56 26.00 -5.41
CA LYS A 197 -1.53 24.88 -6.35
C LYS A 197 -0.41 23.88 -6.00
N VAL A 198 0.77 24.38 -5.65
CA VAL A 198 1.90 23.56 -5.22
C VAL A 198 1.57 22.81 -3.92
N ALA A 199 0.96 23.49 -2.95
CA ALA A 199 0.47 22.87 -1.72
C ALA A 199 -0.62 21.82 -2.00
N ASN A 200 -1.57 22.10 -2.90
CA ASN A 200 -2.62 21.17 -3.29
C ASN A 200 -2.04 19.88 -3.89
N ASN A 201 -1.07 20.02 -4.80
CA ASN A 201 -0.37 18.88 -5.39
C ASN A 201 0.38 18.05 -4.33
N LEU A 202 1.08 18.71 -3.40
CA LEU A 202 1.72 18.02 -2.28
C LEU A 202 0.70 17.21 -1.47
N LEU A 203 -0.41 17.85 -1.05
CA LEU A 203 -1.42 17.18 -0.23
C LEU A 203 -2.13 16.05 -0.99
N ASN A 204 -2.37 16.18 -2.29
CA ASN A 204 -2.92 15.10 -3.11
C ASN A 204 -1.98 13.89 -3.15
N LEU A 205 -0.67 14.09 -3.32
CA LEU A 205 0.31 12.99 -3.32
C LEU A 205 0.36 12.28 -1.96
N LEU A 206 0.32 13.03 -0.86
CA LEU A 206 0.27 12.45 0.48
C LEU A 206 -1.05 11.71 0.72
N GLU A 207 -2.18 12.30 0.35
CA GLU A 207 -3.49 11.66 0.49
C GLU A 207 -3.55 10.35 -0.29
N GLN A 208 -3.01 10.29 -1.51
CA GLN A 208 -2.96 9.07 -2.32
C GLN A 208 -2.26 7.93 -1.58
N VAL A 209 -1.09 8.17 -1.00
CA VAL A 209 -0.36 7.13 -0.23
C VAL A 209 -1.24 6.53 0.86
N GLY A 210 -1.93 7.39 1.63
CA GLY A 210 -2.82 6.92 2.69
C GLY A 210 -4.06 6.21 2.17
N LEU A 211 -4.71 6.78 1.16
CA LEU A 211 -5.92 6.25 0.54
C LEU A 211 -5.67 4.84 -0.03
N TYR A 212 -4.62 4.67 -0.82
CA TYR A 212 -4.31 3.39 -1.47
C TYR A 212 -3.79 2.36 -0.47
N THR A 213 -3.06 2.77 0.57
CA THR A 213 -2.75 1.89 1.71
C THR A 213 -4.03 1.33 2.35
N LYS A 214 -5.00 2.20 2.65
CA LYS A 214 -6.30 1.76 3.19
C LYS A 214 -7.07 0.89 2.21
N LYS A 215 -7.05 1.21 0.91
CA LYS A 215 -7.74 0.45 -0.14
C LYS A 215 -7.25 -0.99 -0.20
N ILE A 216 -5.93 -1.21 -0.14
CA ILE A 216 -5.37 -2.57 -0.10
C ILE A 216 -5.90 -3.33 1.12
N MET A 217 -5.90 -2.71 2.30
CA MET A 217 -6.32 -3.38 3.53
C MET A 217 -7.82 -3.63 3.63
N ASN A 218 -8.61 -2.60 3.38
CA ASN A 218 -10.02 -2.57 3.72
C ASN A 218 -10.91 -2.98 2.55
N THR A 219 -10.43 -2.83 1.32
CA THR A 219 -11.18 -3.19 0.12
C THR A 219 -10.64 -4.48 -0.47
N HIS A 220 -9.37 -4.49 -0.89
CA HIS A 220 -8.79 -5.63 -1.60
C HIS A 220 -8.65 -6.85 -0.70
N LEU A 221 -8.06 -6.69 0.49
CA LEU A 221 -7.87 -7.74 1.49
C LEU A 221 -8.94 -7.67 2.59
N SER A 222 -10.16 -7.27 2.25
CA SER A 222 -11.31 -7.30 3.17
C SER A 222 -11.59 -8.71 3.68
N SER A 223 -12.27 -8.85 4.83
CA SER A 223 -12.68 -10.17 5.35
C SER A 223 -13.50 -10.95 4.32
N VAL A 224 -14.39 -10.28 3.60
CA VAL A 224 -15.18 -10.87 2.51
C VAL A 224 -14.29 -11.43 1.40
N ASN A 225 -13.29 -10.66 0.94
CA ASN A 225 -12.39 -11.13 -0.12
C ASN A 225 -11.46 -12.24 0.38
N LEU A 226 -10.99 -12.18 1.64
CA LEU A 226 -10.21 -13.26 2.24
C LEU A 226 -11.02 -14.56 2.29
N SER A 227 -12.29 -14.52 2.69
CA SER A 227 -13.15 -15.71 2.68
C SER A 227 -13.34 -16.28 1.28
N ARG A 228 -13.46 -15.42 0.26
CA ARG A 228 -13.53 -15.87 -1.14
C ARG A 228 -12.22 -16.50 -1.60
N ILE A 229 -11.07 -15.87 -1.28
CA ILE A 229 -9.74 -16.40 -1.56
C ILE A 229 -9.58 -17.81 -0.95
N LYS A 230 -10.07 -18.06 0.27
CA LYS A 230 -9.99 -19.40 0.90
C LYS A 230 -10.62 -20.50 0.05
N VAL A 231 -11.72 -20.18 -0.64
CA VAL A 231 -12.58 -21.16 -1.31
C VAL A 231 -12.28 -21.28 -2.80
N SER A 232 -11.87 -20.18 -3.45
CA SER A 232 -11.82 -20.07 -4.91
C SER A 232 -10.42 -19.99 -5.50
N ARG A 233 -9.35 -20.11 -4.70
CA ARG A 233 -7.96 -19.88 -5.16
C ARG A 233 -7.12 -21.13 -5.10
N THR A 234 -6.19 -21.21 -6.04
CA THR A 234 -5.11 -22.19 -6.02
C THR A 234 -4.03 -21.76 -5.02
N LEU A 235 -3.17 -22.70 -4.65
CA LEU A 235 -2.00 -22.41 -3.82
C LEU A 235 -1.11 -21.33 -4.45
N ASP A 236 -0.88 -21.42 -5.76
CA ASP A 236 -0.03 -20.48 -6.49
C ASP A 236 -0.61 -19.05 -6.51
N ASP A 237 -1.94 -18.93 -6.62
CA ASP A 237 -2.60 -17.62 -6.52
C ASP A 237 -2.39 -16.99 -5.14
N ILE A 238 -2.50 -17.78 -4.06
CA ILE A 238 -2.30 -17.28 -2.69
C ILE A 238 -0.83 -16.88 -2.49
N ILE A 239 0.12 -17.68 -2.98
CA ILE A 239 1.55 -17.35 -2.97
C ILE A 239 1.81 -16.02 -3.68
N ALA A 240 1.20 -15.82 -4.86
CA ALA A 240 1.37 -14.58 -5.63
C ALA A 240 0.80 -13.36 -4.89
N ILE A 241 -0.38 -13.49 -4.26
CA ILE A 241 -0.98 -12.40 -3.47
C ILE A 241 -0.13 -12.09 -2.22
N ASP A 242 0.33 -13.11 -1.48
CA ASP A 242 1.15 -12.94 -0.28
C ASP A 242 2.50 -12.27 -0.61
N SER A 243 3.18 -12.73 -1.66
CA SER A 243 4.44 -12.12 -2.13
C SER A 243 4.28 -10.65 -2.53
N LEU A 244 3.18 -10.32 -3.21
CA LEU A 244 2.89 -8.94 -3.61
C LEU A 244 2.53 -8.07 -2.41
N LEU A 245 1.85 -8.62 -1.39
CA LEU A 245 1.59 -7.95 -0.12
C LEU A 245 2.90 -7.68 0.63
N GLU A 246 3.80 -8.66 0.75
CA GLU A 246 5.12 -8.46 1.39
C GLU A 246 5.92 -7.36 0.71
N SER A 247 5.95 -7.36 -0.63
CA SER A 247 6.59 -6.31 -1.43
C SER A 247 5.96 -4.93 -1.19
N PHE A 248 4.63 -4.87 -1.11
CA PHE A 248 3.91 -3.64 -0.78
C PHE A 248 4.27 -3.12 0.63
N ILE A 249 4.39 -4.00 1.63
CA ILE A 249 4.73 -3.61 3.00
C ILE A 249 6.11 -2.93 3.05
N GLN A 250 7.10 -3.53 2.38
CA GLN A 250 8.45 -2.97 2.27
C GLN A 250 8.44 -1.63 1.55
N GLU A 251 7.71 -1.58 0.44
CA GLU A 251 7.59 -0.37 -0.37
C GLU A 251 6.91 0.77 0.40
N ARG A 252 5.87 0.46 1.19
CA ARG A 252 5.24 1.46 2.06
C ARG A 252 6.20 2.00 3.10
N ALA A 253 6.99 1.14 3.74
CA ALA A 253 7.99 1.59 4.72
C ALA A 253 9.01 2.54 4.07
N ARG A 254 9.46 2.21 2.84
CA ARG A 254 10.33 3.07 2.03
C ARG A 254 9.66 4.39 1.68
N ALA A 255 8.44 4.37 1.17
CA ALA A 255 7.67 5.55 0.79
C ALA A 255 7.47 6.51 1.96
N VAL A 256 7.04 6.00 3.12
CA VAL A 256 6.87 6.79 4.35
C VAL A 256 8.19 7.43 4.77
N LYS A 257 9.29 6.66 4.77
CA LYS A 257 10.62 7.18 5.09
C LYS A 257 11.01 8.32 4.16
N THR A 258 10.90 8.11 2.85
CA THR A 258 11.21 9.13 1.84
C THR A 258 10.37 10.39 2.03
N ILE A 259 9.07 10.25 2.26
CA ILE A 259 8.18 11.40 2.49
C ILE A 259 8.60 12.18 3.72
N LYS A 260 8.90 11.50 4.84
CA LYS A 260 9.35 12.16 6.08
C LYS A 260 10.66 12.91 5.91
N GLU A 261 11.62 12.32 5.20
CA GLU A 261 12.91 12.94 4.88
C GLU A 261 12.70 14.20 4.03
N GLN A 262 11.91 14.12 2.96
CA GLN A 262 11.62 15.26 2.10
C GLN A 262 10.87 16.37 2.84
N VAL A 263 9.85 16.03 3.63
CA VAL A 263 9.12 17.00 4.46
C VAL A 263 10.04 17.68 5.48
N THR A 264 10.99 16.95 6.05
CA THR A 264 12.00 17.53 6.96
C THR A 264 12.89 18.53 6.23
N LEU A 265 13.49 18.12 5.11
CA LEU A 265 14.36 18.99 4.31
C LEU A 265 13.66 20.26 3.81
N LEU A 266 12.38 20.13 3.44
CA LEU A 266 11.53 21.26 3.05
C LEU A 266 11.27 22.21 4.22
N ALA A 267 10.92 21.68 5.39
CA ALA A 267 10.62 22.48 6.56
C ALA A 267 11.83 23.32 7.02
N GLU A 268 13.05 22.81 6.82
CA GLU A 268 14.32 23.46 7.15
C GLU A 268 14.70 24.62 6.20
N LYS A 269 14.06 24.74 5.03
CA LYS A 269 14.35 25.85 4.09
C LYS A 269 14.00 27.20 4.72
N GLY A 270 14.99 28.06 4.87
CA GLY A 270 14.84 29.36 5.51
C GLY A 270 14.10 30.38 4.64
N LYS A 271 14.37 30.38 3.33
CA LYS A 271 13.75 31.31 2.37
C LYS A 271 12.58 30.64 1.64
N LYS A 272 11.55 31.43 1.35
CA LYS A 272 10.35 30.96 0.64
C LYS A 272 10.69 30.49 -0.77
N GLU A 273 11.58 31.20 -1.45
CA GLU A 273 11.98 30.90 -2.83
C GLU A 273 12.66 29.53 -2.93
N GLU A 274 13.59 29.26 -2.01
CA GLU A 274 14.27 27.96 -1.89
C GLU A 274 13.29 26.83 -1.54
N LEU A 275 12.33 27.09 -0.64
CA LEU A 275 11.24 26.16 -0.33
C LEU A 275 10.41 25.84 -1.59
N MET A 276 10.02 26.86 -2.36
CA MET A 276 9.16 26.71 -3.52
C MET A 276 9.86 25.95 -4.66
N GLU A 277 11.13 26.26 -4.92
CA GLU A 277 11.93 25.52 -5.90
C GLU A 277 12.03 24.04 -5.52
N GLU A 278 12.34 23.76 -4.26
CA GLU A 278 12.43 22.40 -3.73
C GLU A 278 11.09 21.66 -3.76
N LEU A 279 9.99 22.33 -3.36
CA LEU A 279 8.63 21.78 -3.42
C LEU A 279 8.27 21.36 -4.85
N VAL A 280 8.45 22.27 -5.80
CA VAL A 280 8.18 22.01 -7.22
C VAL A 280 9.02 20.83 -7.70
N ARG A 281 10.29 20.74 -7.29
CA ARG A 281 11.14 19.60 -7.64
C ARG A 281 10.57 18.29 -7.10
N VAL A 282 10.25 18.18 -5.81
CA VAL A 282 9.84 16.89 -5.21
C VAL A 282 8.43 16.43 -5.62
N ILE A 283 7.56 17.35 -6.09
CA ILE A 283 6.21 17.01 -6.57
C ILE A 283 6.12 16.83 -8.09
N ASN A 284 7.01 17.45 -8.88
CA ASN A 284 6.93 17.40 -10.35
C ASN A 284 7.99 16.54 -11.02
N SER A 285 9.13 16.25 -10.36
CA SER A 285 10.21 15.46 -10.96
C SER A 285 9.69 14.17 -11.62
N GLY A 286 9.97 14.04 -12.92
CA GLY A 286 9.52 12.96 -13.78
C GLY A 286 10.62 11.96 -14.15
N GLU A 287 11.88 12.26 -13.79
CA GLU A 287 13.04 11.48 -14.21
C GLU A 287 13.94 11.17 -13.00
N ASP A 288 14.16 9.87 -12.78
CA ASP A 288 15.34 9.25 -12.17
C ASP A 288 15.71 9.43 -10.69
N ASN A 289 14.81 9.88 -9.82
CA ASN A 289 15.01 9.68 -8.39
C ASN A 289 13.80 8.98 -7.76
N ASP A 290 13.96 7.68 -7.48
CA ASP A 290 13.04 6.85 -6.68
C ASP A 290 12.73 7.43 -5.28
N ARG A 291 13.41 8.52 -4.89
CA ARG A 291 13.39 9.13 -3.55
C ARG A 291 12.61 10.45 -3.49
N THR A 292 11.57 10.61 -4.30
CA THR A 292 10.69 11.80 -4.26
C THR A 292 9.32 11.46 -3.68
N ILE A 293 8.56 12.48 -3.26
CA ILE A 293 7.19 12.28 -2.75
C ILE A 293 6.29 11.75 -3.87
N LYS A 294 6.48 12.23 -5.11
CA LYS A 294 5.74 11.77 -6.28
C LYS A 294 6.01 10.30 -6.59
N SER A 295 7.28 9.87 -6.64
CA SER A 295 7.63 8.47 -6.90
C SER A 295 7.11 7.53 -5.81
N ALA A 296 7.23 7.96 -4.53
CA ALA A 296 6.66 7.25 -3.40
C ALA A 296 5.14 7.07 -3.54
N SER A 297 4.40 8.13 -3.91
CA SER A 297 2.95 8.04 -4.15
C SER A 297 2.62 7.04 -5.25
N TYR A 298 3.24 7.20 -6.43
CA TYR A 298 2.89 6.39 -7.61
C TYR A 298 3.22 4.91 -7.44
N SER A 299 4.29 4.59 -6.72
CA SER A 299 4.61 3.21 -6.38
C SER A 299 3.51 2.55 -5.53
N ILE A 300 3.00 3.27 -4.52
CA ILE A 300 1.91 2.77 -3.68
C ILE A 300 0.61 2.57 -4.47
N VAL A 301 0.29 3.50 -5.38
CA VAL A 301 -0.83 3.33 -6.33
C VAL A 301 -0.63 2.06 -7.17
N GLY A 302 0.56 1.89 -7.75
CA GLY A 302 0.90 0.75 -8.58
C GLY A 302 0.76 -0.59 -7.86
N PHE A 303 1.21 -0.69 -6.61
CA PHE A 303 0.99 -1.89 -5.79
C PHE A 303 -0.50 -2.14 -5.52
N SER A 304 -1.27 -1.10 -5.22
CA SER A 304 -2.71 -1.26 -5.01
C SER A 304 -3.42 -1.77 -6.26
N ASP A 305 -3.04 -1.29 -7.43
CA ASP A 305 -3.63 -1.72 -8.70
C ASP A 305 -3.24 -3.15 -9.05
N GLN A 306 -1.98 -3.55 -8.81
CA GLN A 306 -1.54 -4.93 -9.00
C GLN A 306 -2.27 -5.90 -8.07
N ILE A 307 -2.36 -5.60 -6.78
CA ILE A 307 -3.09 -6.45 -5.81
C ILE A 307 -4.57 -6.49 -6.17
N GLY A 308 -5.15 -5.33 -6.49
CA GLY A 308 -6.55 -5.23 -6.89
C GLY A 308 -6.87 -6.04 -8.15
N SER A 309 -6.01 -5.98 -9.15
CA SER A 309 -6.12 -6.74 -10.42
C SER A 309 -5.99 -8.25 -10.19
N LEU A 310 -5.04 -8.68 -9.35
CA LEU A 310 -4.88 -10.08 -9.02
C LEU A 310 -6.11 -10.62 -8.30
N ILE A 311 -6.64 -9.88 -7.33
CA ILE A 311 -7.84 -10.30 -6.61
C ILE A 311 -9.07 -10.29 -7.52
N SER A 312 -9.27 -9.25 -8.34
CA SER A 312 -10.46 -9.11 -9.19
C SER A 312 -10.51 -10.09 -10.36
N LYS A 313 -9.37 -10.37 -11.03
CA LYS A 313 -9.31 -11.37 -12.12
C LYS A 313 -9.74 -12.75 -11.69
N LEU A 314 -9.58 -13.01 -10.40
CA LEU A 314 -9.79 -14.33 -9.87
C LEU A 314 -11.18 -14.42 -9.17
N LEU A 315 -11.83 -13.30 -8.82
CA LEU A 315 -13.12 -13.25 -8.07
C LEU A 315 -14.33 -13.22 -9.01
#